data_AF-A0A3A0FH44-F1
#
_entry.id   AF-A0A3A0FH44-F1
#
_cell.length_a   1.000
_cell.length_b   1.000
_cell.length_c   1.000
_cell.angle_alpha   90.00
_cell.angle_beta   90.00
_cell.angle_gamma   90.00
#
_symmetry.space_group_name_H-M   'P 1'
#
loop_
_entity.id
_entity.type
_entity.pdbx_description
1 polymer ?
#
loop_
_entity_poly.entity_id
_entity_poly.type
_entity_poly.pdbx_seq_one_letter_code
_entity_poly.pdbx_strand_id
1 'polypeptide(L)' 'MSDVVHVFGAGSIGLVLAARIARAGRSVRVCTRRAEDAQRIARHGITVEEPA' A
#
# COMPACT_ATOMS: atom_id res chain seq x y z
N MET A 1 2.23 -4.87 20.62
CA MET A 1 1.33 -5.06 19.46
C MET A 1 1.86 -4.16 18.35
N SER A 2 2.14 -4.68 17.16
CA SER A 2 2.53 -3.82 16.03
C SER A 2 1.27 -3.18 15.44
N ASP A 3 1.15 -1.85 15.57
CA ASP A 3 0.02 -1.11 15.04
C ASP A 3 -0.03 -1.21 13.51
N VAL A 4 -1.14 -1.72 12.98
CA VAL A 4 -1.39 -1.81 11.53
C VAL A 4 -2.00 -0.51 11.04
N VAL A 5 -1.38 0.13 10.05
CA VAL A 5 -1.93 1.33 9.41
C VAL A 5 -2.84 0.94 8.26
N HIS A 6 -4.06 1.50 8.24
CA HIS A 6 -5.01 1.29 7.16
C HIS A 6 -4.99 2.48 6.19
N VAL A 7 -4.76 2.21 4.92
CA VAL A 7 -4.84 3.21 3.84
C VAL A 7 -6.08 2.93 3.01
N PHE A 8 -7.01 3.88 2.97
CA PHE A 8 -8.22 3.79 2.15
C PHE A 8 -7.99 4.46 0.79
N GLY A 9 -8.01 3.65 -0.27
CA GLY A 9 -7.74 4.07 -1.65
C GLY A 9 -6.43 3.51 -2.19
N ALA A 10 -6.48 2.93 -3.40
CA ALA A 10 -5.32 2.47 -4.16
C ALA A 10 -5.07 3.32 -5.43
N GLY A 11 -5.41 4.61 -5.37
CA GLY A 11 -4.90 5.58 -6.34
C GLY A 11 -3.44 5.90 -6.08
N SER A 12 -2.84 6.76 -6.90
CA SER A 12 -1.41 7.09 -6.85
C SER A 12 -0.92 7.49 -5.46
N ILE A 13 -1.67 8.38 -4.77
CA ILE A 13 -1.29 8.84 -3.42
C ILE A 13 -1.36 7.70 -2.39
N GLY A 14 -2.44 6.90 -2.43
CA GLY A 14 -2.64 5.81 -1.47
C GLY A 14 -1.55 4.75 -1.60
N LEU A 15 -1.16 4.39 -2.82
CA LEU A 15 -0.09 3.42 -3.07
C LEU A 15 1.28 3.94 -2.65
N VAL A 16 1.63 5.19 -2.98
CA VAL A 16 2.89 5.81 -2.55
C VAL A 16 2.98 5.90 -1.02
N LEU A 17 1.88 6.29 -0.36
CA LEU A 17 1.82 6.35 1.10
C LEU A 17 1.99 4.97 1.72
N ALA A 18 1.26 3.97 1.22
CA ALA A 18 1.36 2.59 1.70
C ALA A 18 2.78 2.04 1.58
N ALA A 19 3.44 2.26 0.43
CA ALA A 19 4.82 1.86 0.22
C ALA A 19 5.79 2.55 1.19
N ARG A 20 5.62 3.86 1.45
CA ARG A 20 6.45 4.59 2.42
C ARG A 20 6.25 4.10 3.85
N ILE A 21 5.02 3.79 4.25
CA ILE A 21 4.72 3.21 5.57
C ILE A 21 5.37 1.84 5.71
N ALA A 22 5.25 0.99 4.69
CA ALA A 22 5.90 -0.32 4.67
C ALA A 22 7.44 -0.19 4.76
N ARG A 23 8.03 0.75 4.02
CA ARG A 23 9.48 1.04 4.06
C ARG A 23 9.94 1.54 5.44
N ALA A 24 9.07 2.22 6.19
CA ALA A 24 9.34 2.62 7.57
C ALA A 24 9.24 1.45 8.58
N GLY A 25 9.10 0.20 8.13
CA GLY A 25 9.02 -1.00 8.97
C GLY A 25 7.67 -1.19 9.66
N ARG A 26 6.63 -0.49 9.21
CA ARG A 26 5.27 -0.61 9.77
C ARG A 26 4.40 -1.51 8.93
N SER A 27 3.55 -2.29 9.58
CA SER A 27 2.50 -3.07 8.92
C SER A 27 1.46 -2.14 8.30
N VAL A 28 1.12 -2.36 7.03
CA VAL A 28 0.12 -1.57 6.30
C VAL A 28 -0.89 -2.48 5.60
N ARG A 29 -2.16 -2.06 5.59
CA ARG A 29 -3.23 -2.68 4.79
C ARG A 29 -3.87 -1.63 3.88
N VAL A 30 -3.93 -1.92 2.59
CA VAL A 30 -4.62 -1.07 1.62
C VAL A 30 -6.04 -1.57 1.43
N CYS A 31 -7.02 -0.71 1.66
CA CYS A 31 -8.43 -0.96 1.41
C CYS A 31 -8.83 -0.28 0.10
N THR A 32 -9.40 -1.04 -0.83
CA THR A 32 -9.84 -0.55 -2.13
C THR A 32 -11.32 -0.83 -2.31
N ARG A 33 -11.97 -0.05 -3.17
CA ARG A 33 -13.40 -0.24 -3.46
C ARG A 33 -13.67 -1.51 -4.27
N ARG A 34 -12.71 -1.94 -5.10
CA ARG A 34 -12.85 -3.08 -6.00
C ARG A 34 -11.95 -4.22 -5.56
N ALA A 35 -12.51 -5.43 -5.47
CA ALA A 35 -11.78 -6.64 -5.09
C ALA A 35 -10.62 -6.96 -6.06
N GLU A 36 -10.78 -6.65 -7.35
CA GLU A 36 -9.75 -6.82 -8.38
C GLU A 36 -8.45 -6.05 -8.04
N ASP A 37 -8.57 -4.82 -7.55
CA ASP A 37 -7.42 -3.99 -7.17
C ASP A 37 -6.73 -4.57 -5.93
N ALA A 38 -7.50 -5.02 -4.95
CA ALA A 38 -6.96 -5.67 -3.74
C ALA A 38 -6.20 -6.95 -4.09
N GLN A 39 -6.74 -7.77 -5.01
CA GLN A 39 -6.07 -8.98 -5.48
C GLN A 39 -4.80 -8.68 -6.29
N ARG A 40 -4.78 -7.60 -7.08
CA ARG A 40 -3.58 -7.17 -7.81
C ARG A 40 -2.48 -6.73 -6.84
N ILE A 41 -2.82 -5.90 -5.85
CA ILE A 41 -1.87 -5.45 -4.82
C ILE A 41 -1.35 -6.63 -3.99
N ALA A 42 -2.23 -7.57 -3.60
CA ALA A 42 -1.81 -8.74 -2.84
C ALA A 42 -0.87 -9.68 -3.62
N ARG A 43 -1.07 -9.82 -4.94
CA ARG A 43 -0.23 -10.68 -5.79
C ARG A 43 1.08 -10.03 -6.19
N HIS A 44 1.08 -8.73 -6.50
CA HIS A 44 2.22 -8.05 -7.10
C HIS A 44 2.97 -7.14 -6.12
N GLY A 45 2.38 -6.83 -4.97
CA GLY A 45 2.92 -5.82 -4.06
C GLY A 45 2.81 -4.40 -4.63
N ILE A 46 3.62 -3.49 -4.10
CA ILE A 46 3.75 -2.10 -4.57
C ILE A 46 5.23 -1.83 -4.80
N THR A 47 5.60 -1.52 -6.04
CA THR A 47 6.93 -1.03 -6.40
C THR A 47 6.88 0.48 -6.52
N VAL A 48 7.83 1.19 -5.91
CA VAL A 48 7.99 2.64 -6.04
C VAL A 48 9.37 2.91 -6.61
N GLU A 49 9.41 3.65 -7.71
CA GLU A 49 10.64 4.17 -8.30
C GLU A 49 10.89 5.57 -7.74
N GLU A 50 12.08 5.83 -7.22
CA GLU A 50 12.52 7.17 -6.84
C GLU A 50 13.45 7.69 -7.95
N PRO A 51 13.19 8.88 -8.51
CA PRO A 51 14.15 9.50 -9.43
C PRO A 51 15.45 9.78 -8.66
N ALA A 52 16.58 9.45 -9.28
CA ALA A 52 17.93 9.65 -8.75
C ALA A 52 18.25 11.14 -8.48
#